data_AF-A0A7S3V533-F1
#
_entry.id   AF-A0A7S3V533-F1
#
_cell.length_a   1.000
_cell.length_b   1.000
_cell.length_c   1.000
_cell.angle_alpha   90.00
_cell.angle_beta   90.00
_cell.angle_gamma   90.00
#
_symmetry.space_group_name_H-M   'P 1'
#
loop_
_entity.id
_entity.type
_entity.pdbx_description
1 polymer ?
#
loop_
_entity_poly.entity_id
_entity_poly.type
_entity_poly.pdbx_seq_one_letter_code
_entity_poly.pdbx_strand_id
1 'polypeptide(L)'
;NTFRQQRSKRMTMMKLALHLSLLTLALQAQNALAFGLSSNPSSNGTRSRHEFLKQISTGIISAATVIATTTTTPSTANADVIRNPKCTYGEGEGCSSLAEDNPLILKLQQQSLERKAATQQENLSAFQMKNYPDFFTSLNPPKYMVKRSDGSGQFDLYDDVELTELKKQGRIKMEQPMAMGGKVVDVTQKPMMVLVDK
;
A
#
# COMPACT_ATOMS: atom_id res chain seq x y z
N ASN A 1 7.91 -31.60 52.31
CA ASN A 1 8.90 -31.94 51.26
C ASN A 1 8.36 -32.04 49.84
N THR A 2 7.05 -32.12 49.61
CA THR A 2 6.44 -32.22 48.26
C THR A 2 6.41 -30.91 47.47
N PHE A 3 6.28 -29.75 48.12
CA PHE A 3 6.21 -28.44 47.44
C PHE A 3 7.52 -28.00 46.76
N ARG A 4 8.70 -28.40 47.27
CA ARG A 4 9.98 -28.07 46.61
C ARG A 4 10.19 -28.85 45.31
N GLN A 5 9.64 -30.07 45.21
CA GLN A 5 9.78 -30.91 44.03
C GLN A 5 8.97 -30.37 42.83
N GLN A 6 7.83 -29.71 43.10
CA GLN A 6 6.95 -29.18 42.06
C GLN A 6 7.48 -27.88 41.42
N ARG A 7 8.23 -27.05 42.17
CA ARG A 7 8.90 -25.85 41.62
C ARG A 7 10.07 -26.19 40.69
N SER A 8 10.82 -27.25 40.98
CA SER A 8 11.94 -27.69 40.14
C SER A 8 11.48 -28.12 38.74
N LYS A 9 10.37 -28.87 38.66
CA LYS A 9 9.80 -29.32 37.38
C LYS A 9 9.27 -28.17 36.49
N ARG A 10 8.82 -27.05 37.08
CA ARG A 10 8.36 -25.88 36.31
C ARG A 10 9.51 -25.09 35.69
N MET A 11 10.65 -25.00 36.37
CA MET A 11 11.82 -24.31 35.81
C MET A 11 12.48 -25.08 34.66
N THR A 12 12.48 -26.42 34.67
CA THR A 12 13.01 -27.21 33.55
C THR A 12 12.12 -27.11 32.31
N MET A 13 10.80 -27.07 32.47
CA MET A 13 9.88 -26.88 31.34
C MET A 13 10.02 -25.50 30.68
N MET A 14 10.21 -24.43 31.45
CA MET A 14 10.42 -23.09 30.89
C MET A 14 11.74 -22.97 30.10
N LYS A 15 12.82 -23.62 30.55
CA LYS A 15 14.09 -23.65 29.81
C LYS A 15 13.97 -24.40 28.48
N LEU A 16 13.20 -25.49 28.44
CA LEU A 16 13.00 -26.25 27.19
C LEU A 16 12.19 -25.45 26.16
N ALA A 17 11.16 -24.71 26.60
CA ALA A 17 10.35 -23.86 25.73
C ALA A 17 11.16 -22.70 25.11
N LEU A 18 12.05 -22.09 25.90
CA LEU A 18 12.89 -20.97 25.43
C LEU A 18 13.92 -21.41 24.39
N HIS A 19 14.46 -22.63 24.51
CA HIS A 19 15.37 -23.19 23.51
C HIS A 19 14.64 -23.60 22.22
N LEU A 20 13.40 -24.08 22.31
CA LEU A 20 12.62 -24.46 21.14
C LEU A 20 12.25 -23.23 20.28
N SER A 21 11.93 -22.09 20.91
CA SER A 21 11.64 -20.84 20.19
C SER A 21 12.87 -20.23 19.50
N LEU A 22 14.07 -20.38 20.09
CA LEU A 22 15.31 -19.86 19.48
C LEU A 22 15.71 -20.66 18.23
N LEU A 23 15.42 -21.97 18.21
CA LEU A 23 15.72 -22.80 17.04
C LEU A 23 14.80 -22.50 15.85
N THR A 24 13.56 -22.05 16.09
CA THR A 24 12.60 -21.75 15.02
C THR A 24 12.93 -20.46 14.27
N LEU A 25 13.49 -19.46 14.96
CA LEU A 25 13.95 -18.20 14.34
C LEU A 25 15.19 -18.40 13.44
N ALA A 26 16.07 -19.33 13.76
CA ALA A 26 17.26 -19.61 12.95
C ALA A 26 16.94 -20.26 11.59
N LEU A 27 15.83 -21.00 11.49
CA LEU A 27 15.44 -21.70 10.26
C LEU A 27 14.79 -20.77 9.21
N GLN A 28 14.23 -19.63 9.62
CA GLN A 28 13.66 -18.65 8.69
C GLN A 28 14.70 -17.74 8.02
N ALA A 29 15.92 -17.65 8.55
CA ALA A 29 16.98 -16.83 7.97
C ALA A 29 17.65 -17.43 6.72
N GLN A 30 17.53 -18.74 6.49
CA GLN A 30 18.20 -19.41 5.35
C GLN A 30 17.40 -19.33 4.04
N ASN A 31 16.09 -19.09 4.09
CA ASN A 31 15.26 -18.99 2.88
C ASN A 31 15.32 -17.61 2.19
N ALA A 32 15.97 -16.62 2.81
CA ALA A 32 16.08 -15.26 2.25
C ALA A 32 17.28 -15.07 1.30
N LEU A 33 18.16 -16.06 1.14
CA LEU A 33 19.37 -15.95 0.29
C LEU A 33 19.26 -16.62 -1.09
N ALA A 34 18.10 -17.20 -1.45
CA ALA A 34 17.91 -17.88 -2.74
C ALA A 34 17.29 -17.01 -3.86
N PHE A 35 17.02 -15.71 -3.60
CA PHE A 35 16.48 -14.78 -4.60
C PHE A 35 17.39 -13.57 -4.76
N GLY A 36 18.52 -13.75 -5.43
CA GLY A 36 19.39 -12.62 -5.74
C GLY A 36 20.58 -13.04 -6.56
N LEU A 37 20.40 -13.11 -7.89
CA LEU A 37 21.38 -12.87 -8.95
C LEU A 37 20.72 -13.26 -10.29
N SER A 38 19.82 -12.39 -10.79
CA SER A 38 19.46 -12.39 -12.20
C SER A 38 20.01 -11.11 -12.80
N SER A 39 21.16 -11.25 -13.46
CA SER A 39 21.84 -10.20 -14.22
C SER A 39 21.03 -9.87 -15.48
N ASN A 40 20.71 -8.60 -15.66
CA ASN A 40 20.16 -8.02 -16.88
C ASN A 40 21.05 -8.31 -18.10
N PRO A 41 20.55 -8.99 -19.16
CA PRO A 41 21.15 -8.88 -20.47
C PRO A 41 20.55 -7.67 -21.20
N SER A 42 21.34 -6.60 -21.27
CA SER A 42 21.17 -5.57 -22.29
C SER A 42 21.40 -6.22 -23.66
N SER A 43 20.36 -6.38 -24.47
CA SER A 43 20.53 -6.46 -25.92
C SER A 43 19.28 -5.96 -26.64
N ASN A 44 19.50 -4.94 -27.46
CA ASN A 44 18.59 -4.50 -28.51
C ASN A 44 18.34 -5.68 -29.46
N GLY A 45 17.10 -6.13 -29.54
CA GLY A 45 16.70 -7.16 -30.49
C GLY A 45 15.21 -7.42 -30.38
N THR A 46 14.45 -6.99 -31.38
CA THR A 46 13.07 -7.39 -31.60
C THR A 46 12.99 -8.91 -31.74
N ARG A 47 12.74 -9.61 -30.63
CA ARG A 47 12.54 -11.06 -30.60
C ARG A 47 11.17 -11.38 -30.01
N SER A 48 10.36 -12.06 -30.81
CA SER A 48 8.97 -12.43 -30.60
C SER A 48 8.73 -13.17 -29.28
N ARG A 49 7.70 -12.75 -28.53
CA ARG A 49 7.22 -13.33 -27.26
C ARG A 49 6.84 -14.82 -27.33
N HIS A 50 6.76 -15.41 -28.53
CA HIS A 50 6.26 -16.78 -28.73
C HIS A 50 7.29 -17.89 -28.46
N GLU A 51 8.58 -17.58 -28.35
CA GLU A 51 9.61 -18.60 -28.05
C GLU A 51 9.83 -18.86 -26.55
N PHE A 52 9.55 -17.88 -25.69
CA PHE A 52 9.83 -18.01 -24.25
C PHE A 52 8.93 -19.05 -23.55
N LEU A 53 7.72 -19.29 -24.08
CA LEU A 53 6.79 -20.29 -23.52
C LEU A 53 7.15 -21.74 -23.87
N LYS A 54 8.09 -22.00 -24.79
CA LYS A 54 8.53 -23.38 -25.10
C LYS A 54 9.67 -23.87 -24.21
N GLN A 55 10.39 -22.99 -23.51
CA GLN A 55 11.51 -23.38 -22.67
C GLN A 55 11.15 -23.77 -21.23
N ILE A 56 9.90 -23.53 -20.80
CA ILE A 56 9.45 -23.86 -19.44
C ILE A 56 8.82 -25.28 -19.38
N SER A 57 8.51 -25.91 -20.52
CA SER A 57 7.80 -27.20 -20.56
C SER A 57 8.66 -28.46 -20.53
N THR A 58 10.00 -28.36 -20.50
CA THR A 58 10.88 -29.55 -20.54
C THR A 58 12.03 -29.44 -19.55
N GLY A 59 11.72 -29.50 -18.25
CA GLY A 59 12.76 -29.36 -17.25
C GLY A 59 12.43 -29.77 -15.83
N ILE A 60 11.51 -30.72 -15.57
CA ILE A 60 11.45 -31.42 -14.26
C ILE A 60 11.05 -32.87 -14.51
N ILE A 61 12.04 -33.73 -14.70
CA ILE A 61 11.91 -35.19 -14.64
C ILE A 61 12.77 -35.66 -13.46
N SER A 62 12.12 -36.40 -12.55
CA SER A 62 12.68 -37.38 -11.61
C SER A 62 13.38 -36.92 -10.33
N ALA A 63 12.62 -36.94 -9.23
CA ALA A 63 13.05 -37.61 -8.00
C ALA A 63 11.82 -38.22 -7.29
N ALA A 64 11.58 -39.50 -7.55
CA ALA A 64 10.59 -40.29 -6.85
C ALA A 64 11.14 -40.60 -5.43
N THR A 65 10.63 -39.91 -4.43
CA THR A 65 10.78 -40.32 -3.03
C THR A 65 9.38 -40.63 -2.50
N VAL A 66 9.11 -41.92 -2.32
CA VAL A 66 7.89 -42.44 -1.71
C VAL A 66 7.94 -42.09 -0.21
N ILE A 67 7.36 -40.96 0.17
CA ILE A 67 7.00 -40.70 1.56
C ILE A 67 5.55 -41.15 1.69
N ALA A 68 5.34 -42.25 2.40
CA ALA A 68 4.03 -42.71 2.82
C ALA A 68 3.40 -41.66 3.75
N THR A 69 2.68 -40.71 3.16
CA THR A 69 1.83 -39.77 3.88
C THR A 69 0.67 -40.54 4.47
N THR A 70 0.74 -40.78 5.77
CA THR A 70 -0.44 -41.08 6.57
C THR A 70 -1.47 -39.98 6.33
N THR A 71 -2.59 -40.36 5.75
CA THR A 71 -3.77 -39.53 5.53
C THR A 71 -4.42 -39.24 6.88
N THR A 72 -3.77 -38.42 7.70
CA THR A 72 -4.49 -37.62 8.66
C THR A 72 -5.19 -36.55 7.85
N THR A 73 -6.51 -36.68 7.72
CA THR A 73 -7.35 -35.61 7.22
C THR A 73 -6.96 -34.35 7.99
N PRO A 74 -6.49 -33.28 7.32
CA PRO A 74 -6.26 -32.03 8.00
C PRO A 74 -7.61 -31.63 8.57
N SER A 75 -7.73 -31.68 9.90
CA SER A 75 -8.80 -31.00 10.62
C SER A 75 -8.88 -29.62 10.01
N THR A 76 -10.05 -29.26 9.50
CA THR A 76 -10.34 -27.92 9.02
C THR A 76 -9.98 -26.97 10.14
N ALA A 77 -8.77 -26.41 10.08
CA ALA A 77 -8.41 -25.26 10.85
C ALA A 77 -9.38 -24.19 10.37
N ASN A 78 -10.44 -23.97 11.14
CA ASN A 78 -11.14 -22.70 11.12
C ASN A 78 -10.07 -21.69 11.51
N ALA A 79 -9.34 -21.20 10.51
CA ALA A 79 -8.59 -19.98 10.62
C ALA A 79 -9.66 -18.94 10.89
N ASP A 80 -9.98 -18.76 12.17
CA ASP A 80 -10.72 -17.64 12.66
C ASP A 80 -9.86 -16.44 12.30
N VAL A 81 -10.10 -15.93 11.09
CA VAL A 81 -9.41 -14.78 10.54
C VAL A 81 -9.62 -13.72 11.60
N ILE A 82 -8.54 -13.25 12.24
CA ILE A 82 -8.59 -12.18 13.22
C ILE A 82 -9.19 -10.96 12.50
N ARG A 83 -10.51 -10.81 12.60
CA ARG A 83 -11.26 -9.70 12.02
C ARG A 83 -11.14 -8.58 13.04
N ASN A 84 -10.09 -7.79 12.93
CA ASN A 84 -10.05 -6.52 13.66
C ASN A 84 -11.29 -5.72 13.25
N PRO A 85 -12.09 -5.26 14.21
CA PRO A 85 -13.32 -4.56 13.90
C PRO A 85 -12.96 -3.24 13.18
N LYS A 86 -13.76 -2.87 12.18
CA LYS A 86 -13.42 -1.76 11.29
C LYS A 86 -13.56 -0.43 12.04
N CYS A 87 -12.52 0.40 11.96
CA CYS A 87 -12.55 1.79 12.35
C CYS A 87 -11.86 2.61 11.24
N THR A 88 -12.61 3.46 10.55
CA THR A 88 -12.10 4.25 9.43
C THR A 88 -12.57 5.69 9.60
N TYR A 89 -11.62 6.63 9.60
CA TYR A 89 -11.89 8.05 9.90
C TYR A 89 -12.61 8.29 11.25
N GLY A 90 -12.38 7.44 12.24
CA GLY A 90 -13.04 7.55 13.55
C GLY A 90 -14.49 7.04 13.59
N GLU A 91 -14.98 6.40 12.52
CA GLU A 91 -16.29 5.74 12.50
C GLU A 91 -16.18 4.22 12.33
N GLY A 92 -17.09 3.49 12.97
CA GLY A 92 -17.24 2.04 12.84
C GLY A 92 -17.43 1.33 14.19
N GLU A 93 -17.93 0.10 14.13
CA GLU A 93 -18.18 -0.74 15.30
C GLU A 93 -16.93 -1.02 16.15
N GLY A 94 -15.74 -0.95 15.53
CA GLY A 94 -14.47 -1.21 16.17
C GLY A 94 -13.80 -0.02 16.83
N CYS A 95 -14.27 1.21 16.60
CA CYS A 95 -13.55 2.38 17.09
C CYS A 95 -13.49 2.43 18.62
N SER A 96 -14.59 2.10 19.30
CA SER A 96 -14.67 2.07 20.76
C SER A 96 -13.80 0.95 21.36
N SER A 97 -13.82 -0.25 20.76
CA SER A 97 -12.99 -1.37 21.23
C SER A 97 -11.50 -1.12 21.00
N LEU A 98 -11.13 -0.43 19.93
CA LEU A 98 -9.73 -0.07 19.64
C LEU A 98 -9.21 1.06 20.53
N ALA A 99 -10.10 1.87 21.10
CA ALA A 99 -9.70 2.95 21.99
C ALA A 99 -9.32 2.44 23.39
N GLU A 100 -9.88 1.31 23.85
CA GLU A 100 -9.64 0.73 25.19
C GLU A 100 -9.63 1.79 26.31
N ASP A 101 -10.57 2.76 26.23
CA ASP A 101 -10.70 3.92 27.13
C ASP A 101 -9.49 4.87 27.18
N ASN A 102 -8.57 4.78 26.22
CA ASN A 102 -7.44 5.70 26.09
C ASN A 102 -7.91 7.08 25.60
N PRO A 103 -7.77 8.15 26.42
CA PRO A 103 -8.29 9.47 26.09
C PRO A 103 -7.59 10.09 24.86
N LEU A 104 -6.33 9.74 24.60
CA LEU A 104 -5.60 10.23 23.43
C LEU A 104 -6.16 9.63 22.13
N ILE A 105 -6.47 8.33 22.13
CA ILE A 105 -6.99 7.64 20.94
C ILE A 105 -8.40 8.15 20.61
N LEU A 106 -9.25 8.34 21.62
CA LEU A 106 -10.57 8.94 21.43
C LEU A 106 -10.48 10.34 20.82
N LYS A 107 -9.56 11.18 21.30
CA LYS A 107 -9.32 12.52 20.73
C LYS A 107 -8.89 12.45 19.27
N LEU A 108 -7.99 11.52 18.91
CA LEU A 108 -7.53 11.35 17.53
C LEU A 108 -8.64 10.82 16.60
N GLN A 109 -9.47 9.91 17.09
CA GLN A 109 -10.65 9.42 16.37
C GLN A 109 -11.64 10.55 16.11
N GLN A 110 -11.92 11.37 17.13
CA GLN A 110 -12.78 12.55 16.98
C GLN A 110 -12.22 13.58 15.99
N GLN A 111 -10.92 13.88 16.06
CA GLN A 111 -10.28 14.76 15.08
C GLN A 111 -10.31 14.19 13.65
N SER A 112 -10.21 12.86 13.52
CA SER A 112 -10.32 12.20 12.23
C SER A 112 -11.74 12.29 11.68
N LEU A 113 -12.75 12.18 12.55
CA LEU A 113 -14.15 12.34 12.21
C LEU A 113 -14.44 13.76 11.70
N GLU A 114 -13.97 14.77 12.42
CA GLU A 114 -14.12 16.19 12.05
C GLU A 114 -13.47 16.51 10.70
N ARG A 115 -12.36 15.84 10.37
CA ARG A 115 -11.62 16.04 9.10
C ARG A 115 -12.02 15.09 7.99
N LYS A 116 -12.92 14.12 8.25
CA LYS A 116 -13.30 13.06 7.31
C LYS A 116 -13.71 13.63 5.96
N ALA A 117 -14.61 14.62 5.94
CA ALA A 117 -15.14 15.20 4.70
C ALA A 117 -14.03 15.86 3.87
N ALA A 118 -13.16 16.66 4.52
CA ALA A 118 -12.04 17.31 3.86
C ALA A 118 -11.05 16.28 3.28
N THR A 119 -10.67 15.27 4.07
CA THR A 119 -9.76 14.21 3.60
C THR A 119 -10.35 13.37 2.48
N GLN A 120 -11.65 13.07 2.50
CA GLN A 120 -12.31 12.36 1.41
C GLN A 120 -12.32 13.20 0.13
N GLN A 121 -12.62 14.49 0.23
CA GLN A 121 -12.59 15.41 -0.90
C GLN A 121 -11.18 15.55 -1.49
N GLU A 122 -10.17 15.69 -0.64
CA GLU A 122 -8.76 15.71 -1.06
C GLU A 122 -8.38 14.42 -1.80
N ASN A 123 -8.73 13.26 -1.25
CA ASN A 123 -8.46 11.97 -1.88
C ASN A 123 -9.15 11.82 -3.24
N LEU A 124 -10.41 12.28 -3.37
CA LEU A 124 -11.14 12.28 -4.63
C LEU A 124 -10.49 13.21 -5.66
N SER A 125 -10.11 14.42 -5.25
CA SER A 125 -9.42 15.37 -6.12
C SER A 125 -8.08 14.82 -6.63
N ALA A 126 -7.31 14.19 -5.73
CA ALA A 126 -6.04 13.55 -6.07
C ALA A 126 -6.23 12.37 -7.03
N PHE A 127 -7.28 11.57 -6.87
CA PHE A 127 -7.63 10.49 -7.78
C PHE A 127 -7.98 11.02 -9.18
N GLN A 128 -8.81 12.06 -9.27
CA GLN A 128 -9.19 12.66 -10.55
C GLN A 128 -7.97 13.21 -11.30
N MET A 129 -7.07 13.88 -10.59
CA MET A 129 -5.83 14.41 -11.17
C MET A 129 -4.88 13.34 -11.70
N LYS A 130 -4.81 12.18 -11.03
CA LYS A 130 -3.93 11.08 -11.47
C LYS A 130 -4.41 10.42 -12.76
N ASN A 131 -5.72 10.30 -12.93
CA ASN A 131 -6.29 9.45 -13.97
C ASN A 131 -6.74 10.24 -15.21
N TYR A 132 -7.05 11.53 -15.10
CA TYR A 132 -7.67 12.30 -16.19
C TYR A 132 -6.90 13.53 -16.72
N PRO A 133 -5.57 13.70 -16.57
CA PRO A 133 -4.91 14.88 -17.13
C PRO A 133 -4.87 14.84 -18.66
N ASP A 134 -4.70 13.64 -19.24
CA ASP A 134 -4.56 13.43 -20.68
C ASP A 134 -5.92 13.11 -21.36
N PHE A 135 -7.00 12.98 -20.58
CA PHE A 135 -8.32 12.70 -21.14
C PHE A 135 -8.86 13.92 -21.92
N PHE A 136 -8.74 15.12 -21.34
CA PHE A 136 -9.31 16.34 -21.92
C PHE A 136 -8.49 16.90 -23.09
N THR A 137 -7.22 16.52 -23.21
CA THR A 137 -6.37 16.90 -24.35
C THR A 137 -6.77 16.18 -25.64
N SER A 138 -7.51 15.07 -25.53
CA SER A 138 -8.06 14.34 -26.69
C SER A 138 -9.35 14.94 -27.26
N LEU A 139 -9.94 15.94 -26.58
CA LEU A 139 -11.12 16.64 -27.05
C LEU A 139 -10.78 17.62 -28.18
N ASN A 140 -11.77 17.95 -29.02
CA ASN A 140 -11.65 18.97 -30.06
C ASN A 140 -12.69 20.08 -29.82
N PRO A 141 -12.28 21.30 -29.40
CA PRO A 141 -10.89 21.74 -29.17
C PRO A 141 -10.26 21.11 -27.91
N PRO A 142 -8.91 21.01 -27.85
CA PRO A 142 -8.21 20.49 -26.67
C PRO A 142 -8.45 21.37 -25.45
N LYS A 143 -8.80 20.74 -24.32
CA LYS A 143 -9.05 21.44 -23.06
C LYS A 143 -8.02 21.05 -22.02
N TYR A 144 -7.61 22.03 -21.22
CA TYR A 144 -6.66 21.87 -20.14
C TYR A 144 -7.32 22.06 -18.80
N MET A 145 -7.16 21.08 -17.93
CA MET A 145 -7.69 21.12 -16.57
C MET A 145 -6.75 21.90 -15.66
N VAL A 146 -7.28 22.95 -15.01
CA VAL A 146 -6.57 23.82 -14.09
C VAL A 146 -7.32 23.86 -12.77
N LYS A 147 -6.62 23.64 -11.66
CA LYS A 147 -7.22 23.69 -10.32
C LYS A 147 -7.44 25.14 -9.88
N ARG A 148 -8.60 25.44 -9.28
CA ARG A 148 -8.88 26.75 -8.66
C ARG A 148 -8.08 26.93 -7.36
N SER A 149 -7.66 28.16 -7.05
CA SER A 149 -6.96 28.49 -5.79
C SER A 149 -7.89 28.74 -4.61
N ASP A 150 -9.20 28.76 -4.83
CA ASP A 150 -10.24 28.97 -3.80
C ASP A 150 -10.25 27.92 -2.67
N GLY A 151 -9.43 26.87 -2.78
CA GLY A 151 -9.35 25.79 -1.80
C GLY A 151 -10.51 24.78 -1.89
N SER A 152 -11.44 24.96 -2.84
CA SER A 152 -12.58 24.06 -3.04
C SER A 152 -12.17 22.70 -3.61
N GLY A 153 -10.97 22.63 -4.21
CA GLY A 153 -10.51 21.46 -4.96
C GLY A 153 -11.26 21.27 -6.29
N GLN A 154 -11.98 22.30 -6.76
CA GLN A 154 -12.62 22.29 -8.07
C GLN A 154 -11.62 22.57 -9.19
N PHE A 155 -11.97 22.10 -10.38
CA PHE A 155 -11.18 22.26 -11.59
C PHE A 155 -12.00 23.01 -12.64
N ASP A 156 -11.33 23.91 -13.33
CA ASP A 156 -11.84 24.55 -14.54
C ASP A 156 -11.14 23.98 -15.77
N LEU A 157 -11.87 23.97 -16.87
CA LEU A 157 -11.35 23.60 -18.18
C LEU A 157 -11.14 24.87 -18.99
N TYR A 158 -9.91 25.10 -19.42
CA TYR A 158 -9.54 26.23 -20.26
C TYR A 158 -9.11 25.74 -21.65
N ASP A 159 -9.42 26.53 -22.66
CA ASP A 159 -8.90 26.31 -24.02
C ASP A 159 -7.46 26.84 -24.12
N ASP A 160 -6.73 26.47 -25.17
CA ASP A 160 -5.31 26.84 -25.34
C ASP A 160 -5.07 28.36 -25.39
N VAL A 161 -6.01 29.10 -26.00
CA VAL A 161 -5.95 30.56 -26.11
C VAL A 161 -6.06 31.21 -24.72
N GLU A 162 -7.07 30.81 -23.95
CA GLU A 162 -7.30 31.32 -22.58
C GLU A 162 -6.14 30.96 -21.66
N LEU A 163 -5.65 29.72 -21.74
CA LEU A 163 -4.52 29.25 -20.94
C LEU A 163 -3.26 30.07 -21.23
N THR A 164 -3.02 30.42 -22.49
CA THR A 164 -1.89 31.25 -22.90
C THR A 164 -1.99 32.67 -22.35
N GLU A 165 -3.19 33.24 -22.34
CA GLU A 165 -3.45 34.55 -21.71
C GLU A 165 -3.22 34.51 -20.20
N LEU A 166 -3.75 33.51 -19.50
CA LEU A 166 -3.56 33.34 -18.06
C LEU A 166 -2.10 33.09 -17.69
N LYS A 167 -1.35 32.36 -18.52
CA LYS A 167 0.11 32.19 -18.40
C LYS A 167 0.85 33.52 -18.58
N LYS A 168 0.51 34.31 -19.60
CA LYS A 168 1.10 35.65 -19.83
C LYS A 168 0.81 36.60 -18.67
N GLN A 169 -0.37 36.50 -18.06
CA GLN A 169 -0.74 37.26 -16.87
C GLN A 169 -0.02 36.77 -15.60
N GLY A 170 0.69 35.64 -15.65
CA GLY A 170 1.34 35.02 -14.51
C GLY A 170 0.35 34.50 -13.46
N ARG A 171 -0.87 34.14 -13.88
CA ARG A 171 -1.92 33.57 -13.01
C ARG A 171 -1.88 32.06 -12.95
N ILE A 172 -1.20 31.39 -13.86
CA ILE A 172 -1.01 29.93 -13.83
C ILE A 172 0.32 29.61 -13.18
N LYS A 173 0.29 28.83 -12.10
CA LYS A 173 1.47 28.26 -11.45
C LYS A 173 1.47 26.74 -11.61
N MET A 174 2.64 26.17 -11.81
CA MET A 174 2.83 24.71 -11.75
C MET A 174 3.05 24.31 -10.29
N GLU A 175 2.14 23.54 -9.72
CA GLU A 175 2.25 22.98 -8.37
C GLU A 175 2.70 21.52 -8.48
N GLN A 176 3.73 21.15 -7.72
CA GLN A 176 4.09 19.75 -7.58
C GLN A 176 3.20 19.10 -6.53
N PRO A 177 2.57 17.97 -6.83
CA PRO A 177 1.75 17.27 -5.86
C PRO A 177 2.61 16.84 -4.66
N MET A 178 2.04 16.99 -3.46
CA MET A 178 2.67 16.58 -2.22
C MET A 178 1.93 15.38 -1.63
N ALA A 179 2.68 14.40 -1.14
CA ALA A 179 2.20 13.25 -0.39
C ALA A 179 2.36 13.46 1.12
N MET A 180 1.76 12.55 1.90
CA MET A 180 1.84 12.51 3.37
C MET A 180 1.43 13.82 4.05
N GLY A 181 0.35 14.46 3.56
CA GLY A 181 -0.15 15.71 4.13
C GLY A 181 0.78 16.89 3.90
N GLY A 182 1.40 16.99 2.72
CA GLY A 182 2.24 18.12 2.34
C GLY A 182 3.71 18.01 2.75
N LYS A 183 4.15 16.88 3.30
CA LYS A 183 5.51 16.73 3.84
C LYS A 183 6.53 16.27 2.82
N VAL A 184 6.10 15.54 1.81
CA VAL A 184 6.98 14.91 0.82
C VAL A 184 6.48 15.28 -0.56
N VAL A 185 7.35 15.79 -1.41
CA VAL A 185 7.03 16.01 -2.83
C VAL A 185 6.89 14.66 -3.51
N ASP A 186 5.75 14.40 -4.14
CA ASP A 186 5.53 13.17 -4.87
C ASP A 186 6.03 13.31 -6.32
N VAL A 187 7.30 12.96 -6.53
CA VAL A 187 7.94 12.99 -7.85
C VAL A 187 7.39 11.95 -8.83
N THR A 188 6.57 11.00 -8.36
CA THR A 188 5.94 9.99 -9.24
C THR A 188 4.75 10.55 -10.01
N GLN A 189 4.24 11.70 -9.59
CA GLN A 189 3.08 12.35 -10.18
C GLN A 189 3.48 13.55 -11.05
N LYS A 190 2.74 13.77 -12.14
CA LYS A 190 2.96 14.92 -13.02
C LYS A 190 2.58 16.22 -12.26
N PRO A 191 3.36 17.31 -12.40
CA PRO A 191 2.98 18.62 -11.88
C PRO A 191 1.65 19.10 -12.48
N MET A 192 0.89 19.88 -11.73
CA MET A 192 -0.42 20.37 -12.12
C MET A 192 -0.45 21.89 -12.30
N MET A 193 -1.36 22.37 -13.15
CA MET A 193 -1.63 23.80 -13.29
C MET A 193 -2.65 24.26 -12.25
N VAL A 194 -2.31 25.34 -11.54
CA VAL A 194 -3.15 25.97 -10.51
C VAL A 194 -3.32 27.44 -10.84
N LEU A 195 -4.57 27.90 -10.81
CA LEU A 195 -4.92 29.30 -10.99
C LEU A 195 -4.68 30.04 -9.68
N VAL A 196 -3.73 30.95 -9.63
CA VAL A 196 -3.41 31.79 -8.46
C VAL A 196 -4.18 33.10 -8.57
N ASP A 197 -4.97 33.42 -7.56
CA ASP A 197 -5.57 34.75 -7.43
C ASP A 197 -4.49 35.76 -7.03
N LYS A 198 -4.41 36.85 -7.79
CA LYS A 198 -3.49 37.96 -7.54
C LYS A 198 -4.12 39.00 -6.64
#